data_AF-A0A2H6H3V0-F1
#
_entry.id   AF-A0A2H6H3V0-F1
#
_cell.length_a   1.000
_cell.length_b   1.000
_cell.length_c   1.000
_cell.angle_alpha   90.00
_cell.angle_beta   90.00
_cell.angle_gamma   90.00
#
_symmetry.space_group_name_H-M   'P 1'
#
loop_
_entity.id
_entity.type
_entity.pdbx_description
1 polymer ?
#
loop_
_entity_poly.entity_id
_entity_poly.type
_entity_poly.pdbx_seq_one_letter_code
_entity_poly.pdbx_strand_id
1 'polypeptide(L)'
;MASASTLAMLLVLGVLVASGCSHVGVPEGHYEGYGDYSNTSYFDLDPRQVTQAVVQCARDNGINVVLLSTGDGFSYGNLTPAQEVKADAVVDACTAALHLPDDVSPTDSQFEELYAYEVALVGCIETQGYHVDNPPSVEAFVNDNGSWTSYEHIQEDVSISSLTHVCPRQPVGGFGAWDPGDPVLPLP
;
A
#
# COMPACT_ATOMS: atom_id res chain seq x y z
N MET A 1 -10.66 -22.02 79.74
CA MET A 1 -11.70 -22.62 78.87
C MET A 1 -11.88 -21.65 77.71
N ALA A 2 -11.05 -21.76 76.68
CA ALA A 2 -11.24 -22.55 75.45
C ALA A 2 -12.15 -21.86 74.41
N SER A 3 -11.73 -21.95 73.15
CA SER A 3 -12.50 -21.73 71.90
C SER A 3 -12.67 -20.29 71.42
N ALA A 4 -12.48 -19.93 70.15
CA ALA A 4 -11.86 -20.56 68.99
C ALA A 4 -11.63 -19.46 67.94
N SER A 5 -10.43 -19.40 67.39
CA SER A 5 -10.07 -18.57 66.25
C SER A 5 -10.61 -19.21 64.96
N THR A 6 -11.48 -18.51 64.23
CA THR A 6 -11.91 -18.92 62.89
C THR A 6 -11.11 -18.13 61.86
N LEU A 7 -10.07 -18.74 61.31
CA LEU A 7 -9.35 -18.25 60.13
C LEU A 7 -10.20 -18.56 58.89
N ALA A 8 -10.69 -17.54 58.20
CA ALA A 8 -11.26 -17.66 56.86
C ALA A 8 -10.12 -17.63 55.84
N MET A 9 -9.77 -18.80 55.30
CA MET A 9 -8.77 -18.96 54.25
C MET A 9 -9.47 -18.72 52.90
N LEU A 10 -9.35 -17.49 52.37
CA LEU A 10 -9.78 -17.15 51.01
C LEU A 10 -8.84 -17.82 50.01
N LEU A 11 -9.31 -18.89 49.37
CA LEU A 11 -8.69 -19.52 48.21
C LEU A 11 -8.95 -18.63 46.99
N VAL A 12 -7.99 -17.78 46.65
CA VAL A 12 -7.96 -17.07 45.38
C VAL A 12 -7.52 -18.08 44.32
N LEU A 13 -8.48 -18.67 43.61
CA LEU A 13 -8.20 -19.38 42.36
C LEU A 13 -7.73 -18.35 41.33
N GLY A 14 -6.41 -18.26 41.14
CA GLY A 14 -5.81 -17.56 40.03
C GLY A 14 -6.11 -18.31 38.73
N VAL A 15 -7.07 -17.81 37.96
CA VAL A 15 -7.25 -18.21 36.56
C VAL A 15 -6.09 -17.61 35.78
N LEU A 16 -5.03 -18.39 35.59
CA LEU A 16 -4.03 -18.13 34.55
C LEU A 16 -4.74 -18.31 33.20
N VAL A 17 -5.26 -17.22 32.64
CA VAL A 17 -5.58 -17.16 31.23
C VAL A 17 -4.23 -17.17 30.52
N ALA A 18 -3.77 -18.36 30.16
CA ALA A 18 -2.73 -18.49 29.15
C ALA A 18 -3.33 -17.95 27.86
N SER A 19 -3.13 -16.66 27.61
CA SER A 19 -3.28 -16.03 26.30
C SER A 19 -2.20 -16.64 25.40
N GLY A 20 -2.43 -17.89 25.00
CA GLY A 20 -1.68 -18.51 23.93
C GLY A 20 -1.98 -17.70 22.69
N CYS A 21 -0.95 -17.05 22.14
CA CYS A 21 -0.98 -16.57 20.77
C CYS A 21 -1.21 -17.80 19.89
N SER A 22 -2.47 -18.13 19.62
CA SER A 22 -2.81 -19.02 18.54
C SER A 22 -2.35 -18.31 17.28
N HIS A 23 -1.15 -18.66 16.81
CA HIS A 23 -0.71 -18.31 15.47
C HIS A 23 -1.81 -18.81 14.54
N VAL A 24 -2.59 -17.89 13.98
CA VAL A 24 -3.54 -18.20 12.92
C VAL A 24 -2.67 -18.74 11.80
N GLY A 25 -2.67 -20.06 11.61
CA GLY A 25 -1.90 -20.67 10.55
C GLY A 25 -2.36 -20.09 9.22
N VAL A 26 -1.39 -19.78 8.34
CA VAL A 26 -1.70 -19.40 6.97
C VAL A 26 -2.55 -20.53 6.37
N PRO A 27 -3.72 -20.25 5.79
CA PRO A 27 -4.53 -21.27 5.13
C PRO A 27 -3.69 -22.05 4.11
N GLU A 28 -4.02 -23.31 3.85
CA GLU A 28 -3.43 -24.01 2.70
C GLU A 28 -3.91 -23.33 1.41
N GLY A 29 -2.99 -23.03 0.50
CA GLY A 29 -3.27 -22.28 -0.71
C GLY A 29 -2.12 -22.29 -1.73
N HIS A 30 -2.41 -21.83 -2.94
CA HIS A 30 -1.42 -21.61 -3.99
C HIS A 30 -1.12 -20.11 -4.08
N TYR A 31 0.00 -19.69 -3.51
CA TYR A 31 0.36 -18.27 -3.39
C TYR A 31 1.39 -17.82 -4.43
N GLU A 32 2.08 -18.76 -5.06
CA GLU A 32 3.13 -18.50 -6.05
C GLU A 32 2.57 -18.23 -7.46
N GLY A 33 3.43 -17.73 -8.36
CA GLY A 33 3.12 -17.64 -9.78
C GLY A 33 2.33 -16.40 -10.22
N TYR A 34 2.08 -15.46 -9.32
CA TYR A 34 1.43 -14.17 -9.61
C TYR A 34 2.43 -13.04 -9.90
N GLY A 35 3.73 -13.29 -9.73
CA GLY A 35 4.83 -12.36 -9.97
C GLY A 35 6.02 -12.69 -9.09
N ASP A 36 7.20 -12.22 -9.47
CA ASP A 36 8.42 -12.23 -8.65
C ASP A 36 9.16 -10.92 -8.91
N TYR A 37 9.24 -10.08 -7.88
CA TYR A 37 9.84 -8.75 -7.95
C TYR A 37 11.21 -8.69 -7.29
N SER A 38 11.83 -9.83 -6.95
CA SER A 38 13.12 -9.90 -6.26
C SER A 38 14.28 -9.23 -7.00
N ASN A 39 14.15 -9.03 -8.31
CA ASN A 39 15.15 -8.36 -9.16
C ASN A 39 14.73 -6.94 -9.60
N THR A 40 13.71 -6.37 -8.96
CA THR A 40 13.22 -5.01 -9.23
C THR A 40 13.52 -4.13 -8.02
N SER A 41 13.95 -2.89 -8.22
CA SER A 41 14.06 -1.90 -7.14
C SER A 41 12.67 -1.51 -6.65
N TYR A 42 12.48 -1.24 -5.36
CA TYR A 42 11.19 -0.76 -4.85
C TYR A 42 10.71 0.51 -5.57
N PHE A 43 11.65 1.41 -5.89
CA PHE A 43 11.39 2.64 -6.63
C PHE A 43 10.83 2.39 -8.05
N ASP A 44 11.23 1.29 -8.68
CA ASP A 44 10.82 0.96 -10.05
C ASP A 44 9.54 0.11 -10.12
N LEU A 45 8.97 -0.25 -8.97
CA LEU A 45 7.74 -1.04 -8.95
C LEU A 45 6.56 -0.22 -9.48
N ASP A 46 5.71 -0.86 -10.27
CA ASP A 46 4.35 -0.38 -10.49
C ASP A 46 3.45 -0.94 -9.37
N PRO A 47 3.04 -0.14 -8.37
CA PRO A 47 2.19 -0.65 -7.29
C PRO A 47 0.83 -1.14 -7.77
N ARG A 48 0.36 -0.72 -8.96
CA ARG A 48 -0.89 -1.25 -9.53
C ARG A 48 -0.70 -2.68 -10.02
N GLN A 49 0.45 -3.02 -10.61
CA GLN A 49 0.75 -4.40 -10.99
C GLN A 49 0.87 -5.30 -9.77
N VAL A 50 1.56 -4.82 -8.72
CA VAL A 50 1.64 -5.51 -7.42
C VAL A 50 0.24 -5.74 -6.85
N THR A 51 -0.60 -4.69 -6.79
CA THR A 51 -1.97 -4.78 -6.28
C THR A 51 -2.82 -5.76 -7.09
N GLN A 52 -2.74 -5.71 -8.42
CA GLN A 52 -3.46 -6.63 -9.31
C GLN A 52 -3.03 -8.08 -9.09
N ALA A 53 -1.73 -8.34 -8.90
CA ALA A 53 -1.20 -9.66 -8.60
C ALA A 53 -1.73 -10.19 -7.25
N VAL A 54 -1.70 -9.36 -6.20
CA VAL A 54 -2.27 -9.72 -4.88
C VAL A 54 -3.77 -9.98 -4.97
N VAL A 55 -4.52 -9.12 -5.67
CA VAL A 55 -5.97 -9.29 -5.86
C VAL A 55 -6.30 -10.59 -6.59
N GLN A 56 -5.55 -10.91 -7.63
CA GLN A 56 -5.73 -12.15 -8.38
C GLN A 56 -5.41 -13.38 -7.52
N CYS A 57 -4.29 -13.35 -6.79
CA CYS A 57 -3.93 -14.41 -5.85
C CYS A 57 -4.99 -14.62 -4.76
N ALA A 58 -5.48 -13.54 -4.15
CA ALA A 58 -6.50 -13.61 -3.12
C ALA A 58 -7.80 -14.24 -3.64
N ARG A 59 -8.23 -13.86 -4.86
CA ARG A 59 -9.42 -14.42 -5.51
C ARG A 59 -9.28 -15.92 -5.79
N ASP A 60 -8.13 -16.34 -6.30
CA ASP A 60 -7.87 -17.75 -6.57
C ASP A 60 -7.79 -18.59 -5.28
N ASN A 61 -7.47 -17.96 -4.14
CA ASN A 61 -7.53 -18.54 -2.80
C ASN A 61 -8.88 -18.30 -2.09
N GLY A 62 -9.93 -17.95 -2.83
CA GLY A 62 -11.30 -17.89 -2.35
C GLY A 62 -11.68 -16.62 -1.57
N ILE A 63 -10.85 -15.59 -1.61
CA ILE A 63 -11.12 -14.27 -1.01
C ILE A 63 -11.61 -13.32 -2.10
N ASN A 64 -12.86 -12.88 -2.00
CA ASN A 64 -13.46 -11.99 -2.99
C ASN A 64 -13.11 -10.52 -2.73
N VAL A 65 -11.86 -10.14 -2.96
CA VAL A 65 -11.43 -8.72 -2.94
C VAL A 65 -11.83 -7.99 -4.22
N VAL A 66 -12.13 -6.70 -4.11
CA VAL A 66 -12.54 -5.82 -5.22
C VAL A 66 -11.44 -4.79 -5.45
N LEU A 67 -10.77 -4.87 -6.61
CA LEU A 67 -9.81 -3.85 -7.04
C LEU A 67 -10.51 -2.48 -7.16
N LEU A 68 -9.90 -1.44 -6.60
CA LEU A 68 -10.38 -0.07 -6.75
C LEU A 68 -10.16 0.42 -8.19
N SER A 69 -10.95 1.40 -8.64
CA SER A 69 -10.85 1.92 -10.02
C SER A 69 -9.50 2.57 -10.35
N THR A 70 -8.77 3.00 -9.32
CA THR A 70 -7.40 3.55 -9.43
C THR A 70 -6.34 2.47 -9.62
N GLY A 71 -6.67 1.20 -9.35
CA GLY A 71 -5.78 0.05 -9.52
C GLY A 71 -4.69 -0.11 -8.45
N ASP A 72 -4.50 0.88 -7.58
CA ASP A 72 -3.46 0.95 -6.54
C ASP A 72 -3.94 0.48 -5.15
N GLY A 73 -5.17 -0.04 -5.08
CA GLY A 73 -5.72 -0.63 -3.86
C GLY A 73 -6.90 -1.55 -4.13
N PHE A 74 -7.40 -2.19 -3.09
CA PHE A 74 -8.58 -3.05 -3.13
C PHE A 74 -9.41 -2.90 -1.85
N SER A 75 -10.67 -3.34 -1.93
CA SER A 75 -11.58 -3.44 -0.80
C SER A 75 -11.93 -4.90 -0.52
N TYR A 76 -12.04 -5.26 0.75
CA TYR A 76 -12.62 -6.54 1.17
C TYR A 76 -14.14 -6.61 0.95
N GLY A 77 -14.79 -5.50 0.60
CA GLY A 77 -16.25 -5.43 0.48
C GLY A 77 -16.93 -5.58 1.85
N ASN A 78 -17.89 -6.50 1.93
CA ASN A 78 -18.68 -6.73 3.15
C ASN A 78 -18.31 -8.06 3.80
N LEU A 79 -17.09 -8.17 4.35
CA LEU A 79 -16.69 -9.32 5.16
C LEU A 79 -17.15 -9.13 6.61
N THR A 80 -17.41 -10.25 7.30
CA THR A 80 -17.51 -10.24 8.76
C THR A 80 -16.12 -10.17 9.38
N PRO A 81 -15.95 -9.73 10.64
CA PRO A 81 -14.62 -9.65 11.28
C PRO A 81 -13.83 -10.97 11.26
N ALA A 82 -14.51 -12.11 11.40
CA ALA A 82 -13.85 -13.42 11.31
C ALA A 82 -13.38 -13.76 9.89
N GLN A 83 -14.08 -13.27 8.86
CA GLN A 83 -13.66 -13.41 7.46
C GLN A 83 -12.53 -12.44 7.11
N GLU A 84 -12.52 -11.23 7.68
CA GLU A 84 -11.42 -10.26 7.51
C GLU A 84 -10.09 -10.85 7.99
N VAL A 85 -10.03 -11.43 9.19
CA VAL A 85 -8.80 -12.08 9.69
C VAL A 85 -8.30 -13.17 8.74
N LYS A 86 -9.21 -13.95 8.13
CA LYS A 86 -8.82 -14.95 7.13
C LYS A 86 -8.35 -14.30 5.83
N ALA A 87 -9.02 -13.24 5.40
CA ALA A 87 -8.68 -12.50 4.19
C ALA A 87 -7.30 -11.84 4.31
N ASP A 88 -7.00 -11.21 5.44
CA ASP A 88 -5.69 -10.63 5.76
C ASP A 88 -4.60 -11.70 5.68
N ALA A 89 -4.80 -12.86 6.33
CA ALA A 89 -3.81 -13.95 6.28
C ALA A 89 -3.53 -14.46 4.84
N VAL A 90 -4.54 -14.44 3.95
CA VAL A 90 -4.37 -14.79 2.54
C VAL A 90 -3.67 -13.66 1.77
N VAL A 91 -4.06 -12.40 1.97
CA VAL A 91 -3.44 -11.24 1.33
C VAL A 91 -1.96 -11.12 1.73
N ASP A 92 -1.63 -11.34 3.00
CA ASP A 92 -0.25 -11.35 3.48
C ASP A 92 0.57 -12.46 2.81
N ALA A 93 0.01 -13.68 2.73
CA ALA A 93 0.67 -14.81 2.06
C ALA A 93 0.87 -14.54 0.56
N CYS A 94 -0.15 -13.99 -0.12
CA CYS A 94 -0.06 -13.57 -1.52
C CYS A 94 1.02 -12.49 -1.72
N THR A 95 1.08 -11.49 -0.84
CA THR A 95 2.05 -10.40 -0.90
C THR A 95 3.47 -10.92 -0.66
N ALA A 96 3.66 -11.81 0.32
CA ALA A 96 4.95 -12.42 0.61
C ALA A 96 5.47 -13.24 -0.57
N ALA A 97 4.60 -13.97 -1.27
CA ALA A 97 4.96 -14.77 -2.44
C ALA A 97 5.37 -13.94 -3.67
N LEU A 98 5.11 -12.62 -3.68
CA LEU A 98 5.60 -11.72 -4.73
C LEU A 98 7.10 -11.40 -4.58
N HIS A 99 7.73 -11.75 -3.46
CA HIS A 99 9.14 -11.46 -3.19
C HIS A 99 9.50 -9.98 -3.41
N LEU A 100 8.67 -9.09 -2.88
CA LEU A 100 8.88 -7.64 -3.02
C LEU A 100 10.24 -7.23 -2.41
N PRO A 101 10.97 -6.30 -3.05
CA PRO A 101 12.19 -5.73 -2.48
C PRO A 101 11.88 -4.93 -1.20
N ASP A 102 12.91 -4.71 -0.38
CA ASP A 102 12.79 -3.83 0.78
C ASP A 102 12.44 -2.40 0.35
N ASP A 103 11.50 -1.79 1.07
CA ASP A 103 11.18 -0.36 0.96
C ASP A 103 12.32 0.45 1.59
N VAL A 104 13.16 1.01 0.72
CA VAL A 104 14.31 1.84 1.08
C VAL A 104 14.07 3.27 0.62
N SER A 105 14.53 4.23 1.41
CA SER A 105 14.46 5.64 1.02
C SER A 105 15.10 5.84 -0.36
N PRO A 106 14.46 6.63 -1.25
CA PRO A 106 15.05 7.00 -2.52
C PRO A 106 16.43 7.65 -2.34
N THR A 107 17.33 7.41 -3.29
CA THR A 107 18.59 8.16 -3.43
C THR A 107 18.33 9.56 -3.98
N ASP A 108 19.32 10.46 -3.87
CA ASP A 108 19.23 11.79 -4.48
C ASP A 108 18.87 11.73 -5.97
N SER A 109 19.46 10.80 -6.73
CA SER A 109 19.14 10.61 -8.15
C SER A 109 17.70 10.13 -8.39
N GLN A 110 17.16 9.30 -7.49
CA GLN A 110 15.76 8.87 -7.55
C GLN A 110 14.82 10.01 -7.16
N PHE A 111 15.21 10.89 -6.24
CA PHE A 111 14.47 12.12 -5.97
C PHE A 111 14.50 13.10 -7.14
N GLU A 112 15.60 13.21 -7.88
CA GLU A 112 15.67 13.99 -9.12
C GLU A 112 14.71 13.44 -10.19
N GLU A 113 14.61 12.12 -10.31
CA GLU A 113 13.68 11.45 -11.23
C GLU A 113 12.22 11.64 -10.81
N LEU A 114 11.92 11.48 -9.52
CA LEU A 114 10.61 11.75 -8.95
C LEU A 114 10.21 13.21 -9.16
N TYR A 115 11.13 14.15 -8.95
CA TYR A 115 10.92 15.58 -9.24
C TYR A 115 10.61 15.82 -10.72
N ALA A 116 11.36 15.20 -11.64
CA ALA A 116 11.11 15.32 -13.07
C ALA A 116 9.70 14.84 -13.44
N TYR A 117 9.24 13.75 -12.84
CA TYR A 117 7.88 13.24 -13.04
C TYR A 117 6.81 14.17 -12.45
N GLU A 118 7.00 14.69 -11.24
CA GLU A 118 6.08 15.65 -10.63
C GLU A 118 5.97 16.95 -11.45
N VAL A 119 7.07 17.41 -12.06
CA VAL A 119 7.05 18.53 -13.02
C VAL A 119 6.29 18.18 -14.30
N ALA A 120 6.44 16.97 -14.82
CA ALA A 120 5.66 16.51 -15.98
C ALA A 120 4.16 16.41 -15.66
N LEU A 121 3.82 16.01 -14.43
CA LEU A 121 2.44 15.95 -13.94
C LEU A 121 1.77 17.31 -13.89
N VAL A 122 2.50 18.39 -13.56
CA VAL A 122 1.96 19.75 -13.62
C VAL A 122 1.30 20.02 -14.98
N GLY A 123 2.01 19.75 -16.07
CA GLY A 123 1.48 19.97 -17.42
C GLY A 123 0.26 19.09 -17.74
N CYS A 124 0.24 17.84 -17.26
CA CYS A 124 -0.92 16.97 -17.39
C CYS A 124 -2.15 17.52 -16.65
N ILE A 125 -1.96 17.89 -15.39
CA ILE A 125 -3.01 18.38 -14.48
C ILE A 125 -3.58 19.71 -14.98
N GLU A 126 -2.73 20.64 -15.43
CA GLU A 126 -3.14 21.91 -16.02
C GLU A 126 -3.95 21.72 -17.31
N THR A 127 -3.61 20.71 -18.11
CA THR A 127 -4.40 20.35 -19.32
C THR A 127 -5.81 19.86 -18.96
N GLN A 128 -6.00 19.29 -17.76
CA GLN A 128 -7.32 18.91 -17.23
C GLN A 128 -8.08 20.11 -16.63
N GLY A 129 -7.50 21.31 -16.66
CA GLY A 129 -8.15 22.56 -16.21
C GLY A 129 -7.94 22.87 -14.72
N TYR A 130 -7.05 22.16 -14.04
CA TYR A 130 -6.69 22.45 -12.65
C TYR A 130 -5.48 23.38 -12.58
N HIS A 131 -5.35 24.08 -11.46
CA HIS A 131 -4.16 24.87 -11.18
C HIS A 131 -3.22 24.08 -10.26
N VAL A 132 -1.93 24.12 -10.56
CA VAL A 132 -0.88 23.56 -9.72
C VAL A 132 0.09 24.70 -9.37
N ASP A 133 0.57 24.72 -8.13
CA ASP A 133 1.56 25.68 -7.71
C ASP A 133 2.89 25.46 -8.41
N ASN A 134 3.70 26.52 -8.49
CA ASN A 134 5.03 26.42 -9.07
C ASN A 134 5.88 25.42 -8.27
N PRO A 135 6.56 24.47 -8.95
CA PRO A 135 7.46 23.54 -8.29
C PRO A 135 8.63 24.29 -7.62
N PRO A 136 9.17 23.77 -6.50
CA PRO A 136 10.43 24.26 -5.93
C PRO A 136 11.60 23.97 -6.89
N SER A 137 12.82 24.43 -6.58
CA SER A 137 13.98 23.94 -7.33
C SER A 137 14.23 22.45 -7.03
N VAL A 138 14.86 21.73 -7.97
CA VAL A 138 15.27 20.33 -7.76
C VAL A 138 16.13 20.17 -6.51
N GLU A 139 17.06 21.10 -6.25
CA GLU A 139 17.90 21.08 -5.04
C GLU A 139 17.05 21.22 -3.76
N ALA A 140 16.06 22.12 -3.75
CA ALA A 140 15.17 22.27 -2.59
C ALA A 140 14.29 21.03 -2.40
N PHE A 141 13.83 20.42 -3.49
CA PHE A 141 13.06 19.18 -3.48
C PHE A 141 13.84 18.01 -2.88
N VAL A 142 15.06 17.76 -3.36
CA VAL A 142 15.95 16.70 -2.86
C VAL A 142 16.32 16.95 -1.40
N ASN A 143 16.67 18.19 -1.04
CA ASN A 143 17.05 18.54 0.34
C ASN A 143 15.91 18.37 1.36
N ASP A 144 14.66 18.41 0.92
CA ASP A 144 13.47 18.19 1.75
C ASP A 144 12.83 16.80 1.54
N ASN A 145 13.60 15.85 0.97
CA ASN A 145 13.17 14.47 0.70
C ASN A 145 11.86 14.36 -0.10
N GLY A 146 11.66 15.25 -1.06
CA GLY A 146 10.51 15.22 -1.96
C GLY A 146 9.17 15.56 -1.31
N SER A 147 9.17 16.50 -0.36
CA SER A 147 7.96 16.93 0.36
C SER A 147 6.87 17.57 -0.51
N TRP A 148 7.26 18.23 -1.61
CA TRP A 148 6.33 18.85 -2.54
C TRP A 148 5.66 17.82 -3.46
N THR A 149 4.42 18.07 -3.88
CA THR A 149 3.74 17.25 -4.88
C THR A 149 2.82 18.10 -5.74
N SER A 150 2.68 17.74 -7.02
CA SER A 150 1.77 18.41 -7.97
C SER A 150 0.29 18.36 -7.57
N TYR A 151 -0.05 17.55 -6.56
CA TYR A 151 -1.41 17.37 -6.05
C TYR A 151 -1.75 18.16 -4.77
N GLU A 152 -0.78 18.85 -4.14
CA GLU A 152 -0.91 19.39 -2.76
C GLU A 152 -2.14 20.29 -2.54
N HIS A 153 -2.55 21.08 -3.54
CA HIS A 153 -3.65 22.04 -3.45
C HIS A 153 -4.87 21.71 -4.33
N ILE A 154 -4.93 20.49 -4.88
CA ILE A 154 -6.10 20.03 -5.60
C ILE A 154 -7.15 19.61 -4.56
N GLN A 155 -8.24 20.37 -4.46
CA GLN A 155 -9.28 20.12 -3.46
C GLN A 155 -9.85 18.70 -3.58
N GLU A 156 -10.06 18.06 -2.44
CA GLU A 156 -10.55 16.67 -2.36
C GLU A 156 -12.02 16.49 -2.80
N ASP A 157 -12.79 17.58 -2.97
CA ASP A 157 -14.17 17.55 -3.49
C ASP A 157 -14.23 17.38 -5.01
N VAL A 158 -13.09 17.58 -5.68
CA VAL A 158 -12.85 17.22 -7.07
C VAL A 158 -12.75 15.70 -7.17
N SER A 159 -13.15 15.10 -8.30
CA SER A 159 -12.90 13.68 -8.56
C SER A 159 -11.39 13.41 -8.74
N ILE A 160 -10.62 13.45 -7.65
CA ILE A 160 -9.19 13.11 -7.61
C ILE A 160 -9.00 11.73 -8.24
N SER A 161 -9.91 10.79 -8.02
CA SER A 161 -9.91 9.48 -8.66
C SER A 161 -9.97 9.55 -10.20
N SER A 162 -10.78 10.45 -10.76
CA SER A 162 -10.80 10.65 -12.22
C SER A 162 -9.53 11.35 -12.72
N LEU A 163 -9.00 12.30 -11.94
CA LEU A 163 -7.76 13.00 -12.30
C LEU A 163 -6.56 12.05 -12.27
N THR A 164 -6.41 11.22 -11.23
CA THR A 164 -5.32 10.23 -11.13
C THR A 164 -5.41 9.13 -12.17
N HIS A 165 -6.58 8.92 -12.78
CA HIS A 165 -6.71 8.03 -13.94
C HIS A 165 -6.12 8.66 -15.21
N VAL A 166 -6.20 9.99 -15.37
CA VAL A 166 -5.65 10.70 -16.54
C VAL A 166 -4.21 11.15 -16.35
N CYS A 167 -3.85 11.55 -15.12
CA CYS A 167 -2.54 12.06 -14.71
C CYS A 167 -2.00 11.24 -13.53
N PRO A 168 -1.53 10.01 -13.73
CA PRO A 168 -1.25 9.10 -12.62
C PRO A 168 -0.11 9.62 -11.73
N ARG A 169 -0.27 9.51 -10.39
CA ARG A 169 0.74 9.96 -9.41
C ARG A 169 2.10 9.27 -9.53
N GLN A 170 2.16 8.16 -10.25
CA GLN A 170 3.38 7.45 -10.60
C GLN A 170 3.29 6.94 -12.03
N PRO A 171 4.42 6.82 -12.76
CA PRO A 171 4.40 6.36 -14.13
C PRO A 171 3.78 4.96 -14.28
N VAL A 172 3.14 4.71 -15.42
CA VAL A 172 2.64 3.37 -15.77
C VAL A 172 3.83 2.45 -16.01
N GLY A 173 3.92 1.34 -15.27
CA GLY A 173 5.07 0.46 -15.28
C GLY A 173 6.14 0.79 -14.22
N GLY A 174 5.94 1.82 -13.40
CA GLY A 174 6.91 2.26 -12.38
C GLY A 174 7.94 3.24 -12.95
N PHE A 175 8.82 3.76 -12.09
CA PHE A 175 9.80 4.78 -12.50
C PHE A 175 10.80 4.28 -13.54
N GLY A 176 11.33 3.05 -13.41
CA GLY A 176 12.15 2.43 -14.45
C GLY A 176 11.50 2.20 -15.82
N ALA A 177 10.21 2.52 -16.00
CA ALA A 177 9.49 2.46 -17.29
C ALA A 177 9.20 3.84 -17.90
N TRP A 178 9.68 4.93 -17.30
CA TRP A 178 9.46 6.30 -17.75
C TRP A 178 10.76 7.10 -17.72
N ASP A 179 11.07 7.81 -18.80
CA ASP A 179 12.25 8.67 -18.87
C ASP A 179 11.86 10.16 -18.74
N PRO A 180 12.70 11.01 -18.11
CA PRO A 180 12.49 12.46 -18.09
C PRO A 180 12.29 13.05 -19.49
N GLY A 181 11.08 13.58 -19.72
CA GLY A 181 10.65 14.16 -21.00
C GLY A 181 9.61 13.32 -21.73
N ASP A 182 9.38 12.07 -21.32
CA ASP A 182 8.27 11.26 -21.79
C ASP A 182 6.92 11.85 -21.32
N PRO A 183 5.85 11.70 -22.12
CA PRO A 183 4.54 12.15 -21.71
C PRO A 183 4.02 11.33 -20.52
N VAL A 184 3.27 11.99 -19.63
CA VAL A 184 2.45 11.28 -18.62
C VAL A 184 1.35 10.53 -19.36
N LEU A 185 1.31 9.21 -19.20
CA LEU A 185 0.30 8.34 -19.79
C LEU A 185 -0.85 8.10 -18.83
N PRO A 186 -2.11 8.06 -19.30
CA PRO A 186 -3.24 7.70 -18.46
C PRO A 186 -3.16 6.22 -18.02
N LEU A 187 -3.86 5.90 -16.93
CA LEU A 187 -4.05 4.51 -16.52
C LEU A 187 -4.87 3.74 -17.57
N PRO A 188 -4.61 2.43 -17.74
CA PRO A 188 -5.33 1.57 -18.68
C PRO A 188 -6.77 1.24 -18.23
#